data_AF-A0A0W4ZD43-F1
#
_entry.id   AF-A0A0W4ZD43-F1
#
_cell.length_a   1.000
_cell.length_b   1.000
_cell.length_c   1.000
_cell.angle_alpha   90.00
_cell.angle_beta   90.00
_cell.angle_gamma   90.00
#
_symmetry.space_group_name_H-M   'P 1'
#
loop_
_entity.id
_entity.type
_entity.pdbx_description
1 polymer ?
#
loop_
_entity_poly.entity_id
_entity_poly.type
_entity_poly.pdbx_seq_one_letter_code
_entity_poly.pdbx_strand_id
1 'polypeptide(L)'
;MPIPPAYPETHLKRIQIHWSDGVTTGYPPPSSCEATINEDGTFDFFRKIATGESKDLHWRRKCAEYLREQAKIQAFQGMDFVLDAFPKNYKLYEHCKRYNDTRQERRDTFLFGHPKGIRFRSPAEFSPHLLWIAQSKTHARGECPCKYCGDSKSWNRRKLGIDQAMLELNHEKSERETDLNSEGALYRPGEVVWMIQDNPTDEWVIGIIIERTALPCLHSDSVLSKSYNYRVKTIKTEKKIIQVPQWMLRPLLSRSVKGIKDMEELCETWTLFDPYISGISPKIHCYNGCWMGPEKVWKGDVIRFKQKLEGEQQFSIPDGILIVNAIYKENKSGNILVSGNVWYFTSTPSQIDPSLPVPQRLAKTAEILDLYLGCSNTKDSEFTCSLIEVQGRWYEPWLMPKDTVLSNVTLKRKVNNRKEALIDEFNSNLS
;
A
#
# COMPACT_ATOMS: atom_id res chain seq x y z
N MET A 1 -11.03 -7.56 -27.21
CA MET A 1 -11.69 -6.72 -26.19
C MET A 1 -11.91 -5.33 -26.79
N PRO A 2 -13.14 -4.80 -26.84
CA PRO A 2 -13.38 -3.45 -27.31
C PRO A 2 -12.76 -2.44 -26.34
N ILE A 3 -12.14 -1.40 -26.88
CA ILE A 3 -11.63 -0.25 -26.14
C ILE A 3 -12.80 0.35 -25.35
N PRO A 4 -12.69 0.62 -24.03
CA PRO A 4 -13.77 1.24 -23.27
C PRO A 4 -14.19 2.56 -23.94
N PRO A 5 -15.48 2.89 -23.98
CA PRO A 5 -15.94 4.17 -24.50
C PRO A 5 -15.23 5.31 -23.77
N ALA A 6 -14.89 6.37 -24.51
CA ALA A 6 -14.24 7.56 -23.98
C ALA A 6 -14.98 8.03 -22.72
N TYR A 7 -14.27 8.06 -21.59
CA TYR A 7 -14.77 8.65 -20.35
C TYR A 7 -15.36 10.04 -20.65
N PRO A 8 -16.59 10.35 -20.22
CA PRO A 8 -17.18 11.66 -20.50
C PRO A 8 -16.33 12.77 -19.88
N GLU A 9 -15.91 13.75 -20.68
CA GLU A 9 -15.00 14.84 -20.31
C GLU A 9 -15.52 15.75 -19.17
N THR A 10 -16.77 15.57 -18.73
CA THR A 10 -17.52 16.45 -17.82
C THR A 10 -17.06 16.42 -16.36
N HIS A 11 -16.18 15.49 -15.96
CA HIS A 11 -15.68 15.37 -14.59
C HIS A 11 -14.19 15.76 -14.42
N LEU A 12 -13.48 16.10 -15.50
CA LEU A 12 -12.05 16.42 -15.44
C LEU A 12 -11.80 17.86 -15.01
N LYS A 13 -11.04 18.06 -13.93
CA LYS A 13 -10.53 19.39 -13.54
C LYS A 13 -9.35 19.79 -14.43
N ARG A 14 -9.32 21.04 -14.89
CA ARG A 14 -8.29 21.52 -15.83
C ARG A 14 -7.22 22.32 -15.10
N ILE A 15 -5.95 21.98 -15.34
CA ILE A 15 -4.80 22.74 -14.85
C ILE A 15 -4.32 23.66 -15.96
N GLN A 16 -4.32 24.97 -15.71
CA GLN A 16 -3.76 25.96 -16.61
C GLN A 16 -2.32 26.31 -16.20
N ILE A 17 -1.44 26.37 -17.20
CA ILE A 17 -0.04 26.74 -17.02
C ILE A 17 0.17 28.11 -17.65
N HIS A 18 0.49 29.12 -16.84
CA HIS A 18 0.52 30.52 -17.26
C HIS A 18 1.87 30.97 -17.84
N TRP A 19 2.95 30.24 -17.56
CA TRP A 19 4.30 30.55 -18.05
C TRP A 19 4.88 29.40 -18.88
N SER A 20 5.80 29.69 -19.79
CA SER A 20 6.52 28.65 -20.53
C SER A 20 7.87 29.13 -21.04
N ASP A 21 8.85 28.22 -21.05
CA ASP A 21 10.12 28.40 -21.74
C ASP A 21 10.08 27.95 -23.21
N GLY A 22 8.94 27.48 -23.71
CA GLY A 22 8.85 26.81 -25.01
C GLY A 22 9.22 27.72 -26.19
N VAL A 23 9.94 27.17 -27.16
CA VAL A 23 10.33 27.84 -28.41
C VAL A 23 9.90 27.03 -29.63
N THR A 24 9.52 27.74 -30.70
CA THR A 24 9.13 27.11 -31.97
C THR A 24 10.33 26.61 -32.79
N THR A 25 11.53 27.15 -32.54
CA THR A 25 12.78 26.69 -33.17
C THR A 25 13.17 25.27 -32.75
N GLY A 26 12.57 24.75 -31.68
CA GLY A 26 12.76 23.38 -31.23
C GLY A 26 11.77 22.39 -31.82
N TYR A 27 10.96 22.77 -32.82
CA TYR A 27 10.07 21.85 -33.54
C TYR A 27 10.84 21.00 -34.57
N PRO A 28 10.27 19.86 -35.00
CA PRO A 28 10.83 19.14 -36.14
C PRO A 28 10.88 20.06 -37.37
N PRO A 29 11.91 19.93 -38.24
CA PRO A 29 12.00 20.68 -39.48
C PRO A 29 10.73 20.46 -40.34
N PRO A 30 10.25 21.49 -41.08
CA PRO A 30 9.09 21.34 -41.96
C PRO A 30 9.22 20.20 -42.96
N SER A 31 10.42 20.01 -43.54
CA SER A 31 10.71 18.92 -44.48
C SER A 31 10.54 17.53 -43.86
N SER A 32 10.74 17.40 -42.55
CA SER A 32 10.53 16.13 -41.83
C SER A 32 9.07 15.91 -41.42
N CYS A 33 8.16 16.83 -41.73
CA CYS A 33 6.73 16.70 -41.45
C CYS A 33 5.92 16.35 -42.70
N GLU A 34 6.56 16.29 -43.87
CA GLU A 34 5.94 15.89 -45.13
C GLU A 34 5.81 14.36 -45.18
N ALA A 35 4.59 13.88 -45.36
CA ALA A 35 4.29 12.46 -45.43
C ALA A 35 4.61 11.92 -46.83
N THR A 36 5.88 11.62 -47.08
CA THR A 36 6.34 11.05 -48.35
C THR A 36 6.58 9.57 -48.19
N ILE A 37 5.96 8.76 -49.06
CA ILE A 37 6.19 7.32 -49.15
C ILE A 37 7.20 7.11 -50.26
N ASN A 38 8.32 6.48 -49.94
CA ASN A 38 9.35 6.12 -50.91
C ASN A 38 8.85 4.99 -51.82
N GLU A 39 9.48 4.81 -52.98
CA GLU A 39 9.12 3.76 -53.95
C GLU A 39 9.18 2.34 -53.35
N ASP A 40 10.04 2.13 -52.34
CA ASP A 40 10.17 0.88 -51.59
C ASP A 40 9.14 0.72 -50.44
N GLY A 41 8.15 1.62 -50.36
CA GLY A 41 7.11 1.62 -49.34
C GLY A 41 7.56 2.11 -47.96
N THR A 42 8.81 2.56 -47.81
CA THR A 42 9.31 3.16 -46.57
C THR A 42 8.84 4.59 -46.38
N PHE A 43 8.72 5.03 -45.14
CA PHE A 43 8.45 6.42 -44.80
C PHE A 43 9.04 6.76 -43.43
N ASP A 44 9.43 8.03 -43.26
CA ASP A 44 9.99 8.57 -42.03
C ASP A 44 9.58 10.05 -41.92
N PHE A 45 8.53 10.34 -41.15
CA PHE A 45 8.04 11.70 -40.98
C PHE A 45 7.40 11.92 -39.60
N PHE A 46 7.27 13.19 -39.23
CA PHE A 46 6.57 13.63 -38.03
C PHE A 46 5.18 14.14 -38.38
N ARG A 47 4.16 13.54 -37.78
CA ARG A 47 2.79 14.04 -37.81
C ARG A 47 2.51 14.84 -36.54
N LYS A 48 2.08 16.08 -36.66
CA LYS A 48 1.59 16.84 -35.50
C LYS A 48 0.31 16.18 -34.97
N ILE A 49 0.27 15.91 -33.67
CA ILE A 49 -0.91 15.36 -33.00
C ILE A 49 -1.84 16.52 -32.67
N ALA A 50 -3.10 16.43 -33.07
CA ALA A 50 -4.12 17.43 -32.79
C ALA A 50 -4.57 17.36 -31.32
N THR A 51 -4.98 18.50 -30.77
CA THR A 51 -5.55 18.56 -29.42
C THR A 51 -6.82 17.73 -29.36
N GLY A 52 -6.94 16.87 -28.34
CA GLY A 52 -8.08 15.97 -28.15
C GLY A 52 -7.89 14.56 -28.72
N GLU A 53 -6.86 14.31 -29.53
CA GLU A 53 -6.49 12.94 -29.90
C GLU A 53 -6.13 12.12 -28.64
N SER A 54 -6.35 10.80 -28.66
CA SER A 54 -6.13 9.94 -27.49
C SER A 54 -4.70 10.04 -26.92
N LYS A 55 -3.70 10.23 -27.78
CA LYS A 55 -2.29 10.43 -27.38
C LYS A 55 -2.05 11.78 -26.71
N ASP A 56 -2.69 12.85 -27.20
CA ASP A 56 -2.64 14.18 -26.59
C ASP A 56 -3.29 14.15 -25.20
N LEU A 57 -4.50 13.59 -25.09
CA LEU A 57 -5.20 13.42 -23.82
C LEU A 57 -4.39 12.58 -22.82
N HIS A 58 -3.81 11.47 -23.27
CA HIS A 58 -2.97 10.61 -22.42
C HIS A 58 -1.79 11.38 -21.83
N TRP A 59 -1.04 12.12 -22.66
CA TRP A 59 0.09 12.92 -22.19
C TRP A 59 -0.34 14.01 -21.22
N ARG A 60 -1.40 14.78 -21.56
CA ARG A 60 -1.90 15.85 -20.69
C ARG A 60 -2.41 15.33 -19.34
N ARG A 61 -3.05 14.16 -19.30
CA ARG A 61 -3.47 13.50 -18.06
C ARG A 61 -2.26 13.09 -17.22
N LYS A 62 -1.28 12.41 -17.81
CA LYS A 62 -0.07 11.97 -17.09
C LYS A 62 0.75 13.13 -16.52
N CYS A 63 0.83 14.23 -17.26
CA CYS A 63 1.48 15.44 -16.76
C CYS A 63 0.70 16.12 -15.62
N ALA A 64 -0.63 16.20 -15.73
CA ALA A 64 -1.47 16.75 -14.68
C ALA A 64 -1.45 15.91 -13.39
N GLU A 65 -1.47 14.58 -13.54
CA GLU A 65 -1.31 13.62 -12.44
C GLU A 65 -0.01 13.85 -11.67
N TYR A 66 1.11 14.04 -12.38
CA TYR A 66 2.39 14.36 -11.75
C TYR A 66 2.36 15.70 -11.01
N LEU A 67 1.83 16.77 -11.61
CA LEU A 67 1.74 18.08 -10.93
C LEU A 67 0.90 18.00 -9.66
N ARG A 68 -0.22 17.25 -9.70
CA ARG A 68 -1.07 17.01 -8.53
C ARG A 68 -0.29 16.32 -7.40
N GLU A 69 0.44 15.26 -7.72
CA GLU A 69 1.27 14.53 -6.74
C GLU A 69 2.33 15.41 -6.09
N GLN A 70 2.98 16.28 -6.87
CA GLN A 70 4.03 17.16 -6.37
C GLN A 70 3.49 18.36 -5.59
N ALA A 71 2.31 18.87 -5.94
CA ALA A 71 1.69 19.98 -5.23
C ALA A 71 1.32 19.60 -3.78
N LYS A 72 1.07 18.31 -3.49
CA LYS A 72 0.63 17.82 -2.17
C LYS A 72 -0.58 18.60 -1.62
N ILE A 73 -1.39 19.21 -2.50
CA ILE A 73 -2.58 19.97 -2.16
C ILE A 73 -3.76 19.00 -2.08
N GLN A 74 -4.19 18.72 -0.86
CA GLN A 74 -5.14 17.66 -0.61
C GLN A 74 -6.58 17.98 -1.04
N ALA A 75 -6.92 19.25 -1.29
CA ALA A 75 -8.18 19.64 -1.92
C ALA A 75 -8.41 19.00 -3.31
N PHE A 76 -7.37 18.40 -3.90
CA PHE A 76 -7.38 17.78 -5.23
C PHE A 76 -7.34 16.24 -5.19
N GLN A 77 -7.44 15.61 -4.01
CA GLN A 77 -7.41 14.15 -3.87
C GLN A 77 -8.72 13.51 -4.38
N GLY A 78 -8.63 12.42 -5.17
CA GLY A 78 -9.78 11.75 -5.78
C GLY A 78 -10.38 12.46 -7.01
N MET A 79 -9.90 13.65 -7.35
CA MET A 79 -10.27 14.33 -8.59
C MET A 79 -9.32 13.94 -9.73
N ASP A 80 -9.90 13.72 -10.90
CA ASP A 80 -9.14 13.55 -12.14
C ASP A 80 -8.77 14.91 -12.72
N PHE A 81 -7.48 15.09 -13.04
CA PHE A 81 -6.98 16.29 -13.66
C PHE A 81 -6.47 16.02 -15.07
N VAL A 82 -6.55 17.06 -15.89
CA VAL A 82 -5.91 17.14 -17.20
C VAL A 82 -5.31 18.53 -17.36
N LEU A 83 -4.16 18.63 -18.03
CA LEU A 83 -3.70 19.95 -18.45
C LEU A 83 -4.70 20.53 -19.45
N ASP A 84 -5.09 21.79 -19.28
CA ASP A 84 -5.95 22.46 -20.24
C ASP A 84 -5.31 22.46 -21.64
N ALA A 85 -4.01 22.80 -21.67
CA ALA A 85 -3.12 22.65 -22.81
C ALA A 85 -1.69 22.39 -22.32
N PHE A 86 -0.80 21.91 -23.21
CA PHE A 86 0.63 21.99 -22.93
C PHE A 86 1.07 23.46 -22.77
N PRO A 87 2.18 23.72 -22.05
CA PRO A 87 2.74 25.07 -21.97
C PRO A 87 2.97 25.68 -23.35
N LYS A 88 2.90 27.01 -23.44
CA LYS A 88 3.02 27.74 -24.71
C LYS A 88 4.25 27.25 -25.50
N ASN A 89 4.06 27.03 -26.81
CA ASN A 89 5.08 26.50 -27.72
C ASN A 89 5.60 25.08 -27.44
N TYR A 90 4.94 24.30 -26.58
CA TYR A 90 5.13 22.85 -26.56
C TYR A 90 4.07 22.17 -27.43
N LYS A 91 4.50 21.26 -28.31
CA LYS A 91 3.63 20.56 -29.26
C LYS A 91 4.00 19.08 -29.36
N LEU A 92 2.98 18.25 -29.41
CA LEU A 92 3.11 16.80 -29.50
C LEU A 92 3.14 16.37 -30.97
N TYR A 93 4.09 15.52 -31.30
CA TYR A 93 4.26 14.93 -32.62
C TYR A 93 4.36 13.41 -32.50
N GLU A 94 3.85 12.73 -33.51
CA GLU A 94 4.01 11.31 -33.73
C GLU A 94 5.10 11.11 -34.79
N HIS A 95 6.13 10.34 -34.48
CA HIS A 95 7.14 9.92 -35.44
C HIS A 95 6.67 8.61 -36.08
N CYS A 96 6.26 8.70 -37.34
CA CYS A 96 5.79 7.59 -38.15
C CYS A 96 6.97 7.05 -38.95
N LYS A 97 7.35 5.80 -38.70
CA LYS A 97 8.47 5.15 -39.39
C LYS A 97 8.15 3.73 -39.84
N ARG A 98 8.40 3.46 -41.12
CA ARG A 98 8.35 2.11 -41.71
C ARG A 98 9.65 1.81 -42.43
N TYR A 99 10.21 0.63 -42.15
CA TYR A 99 11.41 0.11 -42.80
C TYR A 99 11.03 -0.87 -43.91
N ASN A 100 11.98 -1.17 -44.82
CA ASN A 100 11.81 -2.07 -45.95
C ASN A 100 11.75 -3.57 -45.52
N ASP A 101 11.94 -3.84 -44.23
CA ASP A 101 11.81 -5.18 -43.67
C ASP A 101 10.37 -5.40 -43.15
N THR A 102 9.96 -6.67 -43.03
CA THR A 102 8.67 -7.19 -42.49
C THR A 102 8.24 -6.67 -41.11
N ARG A 103 8.97 -5.71 -40.53
CA ARG A 103 8.67 -5.06 -39.25
C ARG A 103 7.45 -4.15 -39.37
N GLN A 104 6.58 -4.27 -38.38
CA GLN A 104 5.39 -3.43 -38.23
C GLN A 104 5.76 -1.94 -38.14
N GLU A 105 4.89 -1.10 -38.70
CA GLU A 105 4.99 0.35 -38.62
C GLU A 105 5.14 0.83 -37.17
N ARG A 106 6.19 1.64 -36.93
CA ARG A 106 6.48 2.20 -35.62
C ARG A 106 5.93 3.62 -35.52
N ARG A 107 5.21 3.90 -34.43
CA ARG A 107 4.63 5.21 -34.12
C ARG A 107 5.02 5.69 -32.72
N ASP A 108 6.17 6.35 -32.61
CA ASP A 108 6.62 6.93 -31.34
C ASP A 108 6.02 8.32 -31.12
N THR A 109 5.83 8.73 -29.86
CA THR A 109 5.26 10.04 -29.55
C THR A 109 6.29 10.90 -28.83
N PHE A 110 6.45 12.14 -29.30
CA PHE A 110 7.45 13.08 -28.79
C PHE A 110 6.83 14.44 -28.52
N LEU A 111 7.24 15.06 -27.41
CA LEU A 111 6.90 16.46 -27.13
C LEU A 111 8.10 17.34 -27.47
N PHE A 112 7.87 18.27 -28.40
CA PHE A 112 8.84 19.26 -28.86
C PHE A 112 8.53 20.64 -28.28
N GLY A 113 9.52 21.53 -28.28
CA GLY A 113 9.40 22.90 -27.77
C GLY A 113 10.51 23.31 -26.80
N HIS A 114 11.37 22.39 -26.34
CA HIS A 114 12.43 22.71 -25.40
C HIS A 114 13.50 23.63 -26.05
N PRO A 115 14.02 24.67 -25.37
CA PRO A 115 14.95 25.63 -25.99
C PRO A 115 16.29 25.09 -26.45
N LYS A 116 16.68 23.89 -26.01
CA LYS A 116 17.88 23.18 -26.50
C LYS A 116 17.63 22.43 -27.83
N GLY A 117 16.45 22.55 -28.43
CA GLY A 117 16.09 21.82 -29.66
C GLY A 117 15.90 20.31 -29.45
N ILE A 118 15.71 19.88 -28.20
CA ILE A 118 15.54 18.48 -27.82
C ILE A 118 14.06 18.12 -27.70
N ARG A 119 13.79 16.82 -27.74
CA ARG A 119 12.44 16.24 -27.60
C ARG A 119 12.34 15.35 -26.37
N PHE A 120 11.23 15.45 -25.65
CA PHE A 120 10.88 14.53 -24.58
C PHE A 120 10.20 13.29 -25.18
N ARG A 121 10.61 12.09 -24.77
CA ARG A 121 10.14 10.81 -25.33
C ARG A 121 8.98 10.19 -24.56
N SER A 122 8.64 10.75 -23.40
CA SER A 122 7.51 10.31 -22.59
C SER A 122 7.03 11.44 -21.68
N PRO A 123 5.79 11.35 -21.14
CA PRO A 123 5.33 12.26 -20.11
C PRO A 123 6.27 12.28 -18.90
N ALA A 124 6.82 11.13 -18.48
CA ALA A 124 7.71 11.03 -17.34
C ALA A 124 9.03 11.81 -17.52
N GLU A 125 9.56 11.92 -18.74
CA GLU A 125 10.72 12.77 -19.01
C GLU A 125 10.38 14.27 -18.94
N PHE A 126 9.16 14.66 -19.34
CA PHE A 126 8.71 16.05 -19.39
C PHE A 126 8.19 16.58 -18.04
N SER A 127 7.50 15.74 -17.27
CA SER A 127 6.84 16.09 -16.01
C SER A 127 7.70 16.89 -15.01
N PRO A 128 8.98 16.56 -14.75
CA PRO A 128 9.83 17.38 -13.89
C PRO A 128 10.16 18.76 -14.48
N HIS A 129 10.28 18.87 -15.80
CA HIS A 129 10.44 20.16 -16.48
C HIS A 129 9.17 20.99 -16.35
N LEU A 130 8.01 20.36 -16.54
CA LEU A 130 6.71 20.98 -16.36
C LEU A 130 6.49 21.47 -14.92
N LEU A 131 6.91 20.71 -13.92
CA LEU A 131 6.83 21.13 -12.52
C LEU A 131 7.65 22.41 -12.27
N TRP A 132 8.87 22.46 -12.82
CA TRP A 132 9.70 23.66 -12.75
C TRP A 132 9.06 24.85 -13.48
N ILE A 133 8.46 24.64 -14.66
CA ILE A 133 7.66 25.65 -15.37
C ILE A 133 6.52 26.18 -14.49
N ALA A 134 5.84 25.28 -13.75
CA ALA A 134 4.67 25.61 -12.96
C ALA A 134 4.99 26.27 -11.60
N GLN A 135 6.13 25.96 -10.99
CA GLN A 135 6.41 26.31 -9.59
C GLN A 135 7.64 27.21 -9.36
N SER A 136 8.61 27.25 -10.28
CA SER A 136 9.82 28.05 -10.06
C SER A 136 9.46 29.53 -9.99
N LYS A 137 9.95 30.23 -8.97
CA LYS A 137 9.74 31.68 -8.82
C LYS A 137 10.69 32.50 -9.69
N THR A 138 11.88 31.98 -9.94
CA THR A 138 12.95 32.64 -10.70
C THR A 138 12.96 32.21 -12.16
N HIS A 139 12.40 31.03 -12.46
CA HIS A 139 12.52 30.32 -13.73
C HIS A 139 13.98 30.22 -14.22
N ALA A 140 14.92 30.10 -13.27
CA ALA A 140 16.33 29.87 -13.59
C ALA A 140 16.53 28.41 -14.01
N ARG A 141 17.17 28.18 -15.17
CA ARG A 141 17.31 26.82 -15.75
C ARG A 141 18.15 25.86 -14.91
N GLY A 142 19.08 26.36 -14.10
CA GLY A 142 19.89 25.55 -13.19
C GLY A 142 19.07 24.88 -12.06
N GLU A 143 17.88 25.40 -11.76
CA GLU A 143 16.96 24.83 -10.77
C GLU A 143 16.09 23.70 -11.35
N CYS A 144 16.07 23.53 -12.68
CA CYS A 144 15.17 22.58 -13.30
C CYS A 144 15.63 21.13 -13.06
N PRO A 145 14.77 20.27 -12.48
CA PRO A 145 15.12 18.92 -12.11
C PRO A 145 15.17 17.95 -13.30
N CYS A 146 14.75 18.35 -14.49
CA CYS A 146 14.59 17.45 -15.61
C CYS A 146 15.92 16.90 -16.15
N LYS A 147 15.83 15.75 -16.81
CA LYS A 147 16.95 15.04 -17.44
C LYS A 147 17.86 15.90 -18.32
N TYR A 148 17.33 17.00 -18.88
CA TYR A 148 18.02 17.79 -19.89
C TYR A 148 18.50 19.17 -19.43
N CYS A 149 18.02 19.65 -18.29
CA CYS A 149 18.43 20.93 -17.71
C CYS A 149 19.49 20.75 -16.62
N GLY A 150 19.40 19.67 -15.83
CA GLY A 150 20.36 19.34 -14.77
C GLY A 150 21.36 18.24 -15.12
N ASP A 151 22.16 17.80 -14.14
CA ASP A 151 23.11 16.69 -14.28
C ASP A 151 22.39 15.34 -14.38
N SER A 152 22.72 14.57 -15.41
CA SER A 152 22.28 13.19 -15.66
C SER A 152 22.41 12.26 -14.43
N LYS A 153 23.45 12.42 -13.59
CA LYS A 153 23.63 11.61 -12.37
C LYS A 153 22.54 11.90 -11.33
N SER A 154 22.16 13.17 -11.17
CA SER A 154 21.10 13.59 -10.25
C SER A 154 19.73 13.07 -10.70
N TRP A 155 19.49 13.00 -12.01
CA TRP A 155 18.26 12.48 -12.59
C TRP A 155 18.11 10.99 -12.31
N ASN A 156 19.16 10.20 -12.58
CA ASN A 156 19.14 8.75 -12.38
C ASN A 156 18.91 8.38 -10.91
N ARG A 157 19.55 9.08 -9.96
CA ARG A 157 19.34 8.83 -8.52
C ARG A 157 17.89 9.07 -8.09
N ARG A 158 17.27 10.15 -8.57
CA ARG A 158 15.87 10.48 -8.25
C ARG A 158 14.89 9.49 -8.88
N LYS A 159 15.13 9.11 -10.14
CA LYS A 159 14.33 8.09 -10.80
C LYS A 159 14.38 6.76 -10.05
N LEU A 160 15.58 6.32 -9.66
CA LEU A 160 15.76 5.07 -8.91
C LEU A 160 15.01 5.08 -7.57
N GLY A 161 15.05 6.20 -6.83
CA GLY A 161 14.31 6.35 -5.58
C GLY A 161 12.79 6.33 -5.76
N ILE A 162 12.26 6.92 -6.85
CA ILE A 162 10.82 6.87 -7.16
C ILE A 162 10.39 5.45 -7.54
N ASP A 163 11.17 4.77 -8.39
CA ASP A 163 10.88 3.40 -8.82
C ASP A 163 10.89 2.45 -7.61
N GLN A 164 11.85 2.62 -6.69
CA GLN A 164 11.92 1.86 -5.45
C GLN A 164 10.72 2.12 -4.53
N ALA A 165 10.36 3.38 -4.27
CA ALA A 165 9.21 3.72 -3.44
C ALA A 165 7.88 3.20 -4.03
N MET A 166 7.73 3.22 -5.36
CA MET A 166 6.55 2.67 -6.02
C MET A 166 6.47 1.14 -5.92
N LEU A 167 7.62 0.45 -6.00
CA LEU A 167 7.70 -0.99 -5.78
C LEU A 167 7.36 -1.37 -4.33
N GLU A 168 7.89 -0.64 -3.36
CA GLU A 168 7.60 -0.84 -1.93
C GLU A 168 6.11 -0.63 -1.63
N LEU A 169 5.51 0.46 -2.12
CA LEU A 169 4.08 0.74 -1.94
C LEU A 169 3.19 -0.33 -2.59
N ASN A 170 3.55 -0.83 -3.78
CA ASN A 170 2.82 -1.93 -4.42
C ASN A 170 2.96 -3.25 -3.64
N HIS A 171 4.13 -3.50 -3.06
CA HIS A 171 4.37 -4.67 -2.22
C HIS A 171 3.54 -4.62 -0.93
N GLU A 172 3.57 -3.51 -0.20
CA GLU A 172 2.77 -3.33 1.03
C GLU A 172 1.28 -3.47 0.77
N LYS A 173 0.78 -2.88 -0.31
CA LYS A 173 -0.62 -3.02 -0.72
C LYS A 173 -1.02 -4.48 -0.98
N SER A 174 -0.20 -5.20 -1.75
CA SER A 174 -0.42 -6.62 -2.07
C SER A 174 -0.36 -7.52 -0.83
N GLU A 175 0.59 -7.25 0.07
CA GLU A 175 0.73 -7.98 1.33
C GLU A 175 -0.50 -7.76 2.22
N ARG A 176 -0.97 -6.53 2.35
CA ARG A 176 -2.19 -6.20 3.09
C ARG A 176 -3.43 -6.91 2.54
N GLU A 177 -3.63 -6.87 1.22
CA GLU A 177 -4.75 -7.57 0.57
C GLU A 177 -4.70 -9.09 0.86
N THR A 178 -3.50 -9.66 0.88
CA THR A 178 -3.29 -11.06 1.24
C THR A 178 -3.56 -11.32 2.74
N ASP A 179 -3.13 -10.43 3.62
CA ASP A 179 -3.24 -10.53 5.08
C ASP A 179 -4.66 -10.34 5.63
N LEU A 180 -5.50 -9.63 4.89
CA LEU A 180 -6.90 -9.40 5.23
C LEU A 180 -7.84 -10.45 4.61
N ASN A 181 -7.33 -11.33 3.76
CA ASN A 181 -8.13 -12.42 3.21
C ASN A 181 -8.45 -13.44 4.31
N SER A 182 -9.74 -13.72 4.55
CA SER A 182 -10.19 -14.65 5.58
C SER A 182 -9.75 -16.09 5.33
N GLU A 183 -9.48 -16.45 4.08
CA GLU A 183 -8.96 -17.77 3.67
C GLU A 183 -7.44 -17.68 3.39
N GLY A 184 -6.80 -16.60 3.82
CA GLY A 184 -5.37 -16.34 3.70
C GLY A 184 -4.53 -17.03 4.76
N ALA A 185 -3.22 -16.82 4.69
CA ALA A 185 -2.29 -17.32 5.70
C ALA A 185 -2.49 -16.60 7.03
N LEU A 186 -2.60 -17.37 8.12
CA LEU A 186 -2.85 -16.83 9.45
C LEU A 186 -1.70 -15.96 9.99
N TYR A 187 -0.47 -16.43 9.81
CA TYR A 187 0.74 -15.77 10.29
C TYR A 187 1.41 -14.95 9.19
N ARG A 188 2.04 -13.85 9.59
CA ARG A 188 2.53 -12.80 8.68
C ARG A 188 4.05 -12.71 8.73
N PRO A 189 4.72 -12.43 7.60
CA PRO A 189 6.16 -12.21 7.58
C PRO A 189 6.60 -11.16 8.60
N GLY A 190 7.56 -11.51 9.46
CA GLY A 190 8.08 -10.71 10.56
C GLY A 190 7.38 -10.90 11.91
N GLU A 191 6.28 -11.67 11.97
CA GLU A 191 5.66 -12.03 13.25
C GLU A 191 6.52 -13.04 14.03
N VAL A 192 6.48 -12.90 15.35
CA VAL A 192 7.11 -13.85 16.28
C VAL A 192 6.04 -14.82 16.78
N VAL A 193 6.36 -16.11 16.73
CA VAL A 193 5.41 -17.20 17.00
C VAL A 193 6.07 -18.29 17.85
N TRP A 194 5.24 -19.07 18.53
CA TRP A 194 5.64 -20.36 19.05
C TRP A 194 5.55 -21.41 17.93
N MET A 195 6.53 -22.30 17.85
CA MET A 195 6.56 -23.42 16.92
C MET A 195 6.89 -24.69 17.69
N ILE A 196 6.05 -25.71 17.59
CA ILE A 196 6.36 -27.04 18.13
C ILE A 196 7.41 -27.70 17.25
N GLN A 197 8.42 -28.34 17.83
CA GLN A 197 9.39 -29.13 17.08
C GLN A 197 8.88 -30.55 16.90
N ASP A 198 9.10 -31.12 15.71
CA ASP A 198 8.89 -32.54 15.43
C ASP A 198 10.04 -33.33 16.08
N ASN A 199 9.97 -33.48 17.39
CA ASN A 199 10.92 -34.22 18.21
C ASN A 199 10.16 -35.00 19.30
N PRO A 200 10.75 -36.04 19.92
CA PRO A 200 10.06 -36.90 20.88
C PRO A 200 9.53 -36.18 22.13
N THR A 201 9.96 -34.94 22.35
CA THR A 201 9.63 -34.13 23.52
C THR A 201 8.57 -33.05 23.23
N ASP A 202 8.13 -32.90 21.97
CA ASP A 202 7.19 -31.86 21.54
C ASP A 202 7.60 -30.47 22.05
N GLU A 203 8.91 -30.17 22.00
CA GLU A 203 9.45 -28.95 22.57
C GLU A 203 9.00 -27.75 21.73
N TRP A 204 8.53 -26.71 22.40
CA TRP A 204 8.17 -25.46 21.75
C TRP A 204 9.32 -24.50 21.72
N VAL A 205 9.61 -24.00 20.52
CA VAL A 205 10.63 -22.97 20.29
C VAL A 205 9.99 -21.70 19.77
N ILE A 206 10.66 -20.57 19.98
CA ILE A 206 10.24 -19.30 19.44
C ILE A 206 10.90 -19.11 18.07
N GLY A 207 10.11 -18.65 17.10
CA GLY A 207 10.59 -18.36 15.75
C GLY A 207 9.97 -17.11 15.15
N ILE A 208 10.64 -16.58 14.13
CA ILE A 208 10.17 -15.47 13.31
C ILE A 208 9.69 -16.04 11.97
N ILE A 209 8.48 -15.67 11.55
CA ILE A 209 8.00 -15.98 10.20
C ILE A 209 8.81 -15.19 9.18
N ILE A 210 9.46 -15.88 8.25
CA ILE A 210 10.24 -15.25 7.18
C ILE A 210 9.38 -15.06 5.92
N GLU A 211 8.67 -16.11 5.53
CA GLU A 211 7.81 -16.15 4.36
C GLU A 211 6.73 -17.21 4.56
N ARG A 212 5.70 -17.14 3.71
CA ARG A 212 4.61 -18.11 3.62
C ARG A 212 4.34 -18.43 2.16
N THR A 213 3.98 -19.68 1.91
CA THR A 213 3.70 -20.19 0.57
C THR A 213 2.32 -20.84 0.59
N ALA A 214 1.44 -20.38 -0.31
CA ALA A 214 0.15 -21.04 -0.53
C ALA A 214 0.40 -22.40 -1.19
N LEU A 215 -0.19 -23.45 -0.64
CA LEU A 215 -0.19 -24.77 -1.23
C LEU A 215 -1.46 -24.94 -2.08
N PRO A 216 -1.34 -25.48 -3.30
CA PRO A 216 -2.50 -25.92 -4.05
C PRO A 216 -3.09 -27.16 -3.36
N CYS A 217 -4.29 -27.03 -2.84
CA CYS A 217 -5.05 -28.11 -2.24
C CYS A 217 -6.25 -28.43 -3.14
N LEU A 218 -6.34 -29.68 -3.59
CA LEU A 218 -7.52 -30.23 -4.26
C LEU A 218 -8.27 -31.04 -3.21
N HIS A 219 -9.35 -30.50 -2.65
CA HIS A 219 -10.30 -31.30 -1.89
C HIS A 219 -11.33 -31.93 -2.83
N SER A 220 -11.81 -33.14 -2.48
CA SER A 220 -12.83 -33.89 -3.23
C SER A 220 -14.17 -33.15 -3.36
N ASP A 221 -14.41 -32.15 -2.52
CA ASP A 221 -15.75 -31.57 -2.31
C ASP A 221 -15.88 -30.16 -2.92
N SER A 222 -15.12 -29.82 -3.96
CA SER A 222 -15.20 -28.56 -4.73
C SER A 222 -14.91 -27.25 -3.97
N VAL A 223 -14.61 -27.30 -2.67
CA VAL A 223 -14.16 -26.14 -1.87
C VAL A 223 -12.63 -26.09 -1.83
N LEU A 224 -12.03 -25.10 -2.49
CA LEU A 224 -10.59 -24.82 -2.46
C LEU A 224 -10.18 -24.20 -1.10
N SER A 225 -9.92 -25.02 -0.09
CA SER A 225 -9.42 -24.57 1.24
C SER A 225 -7.91 -24.37 1.23
N LYS A 226 -7.41 -23.17 0.84
CA LYS A 226 -5.95 -22.90 0.75
C LYS A 226 -5.23 -23.24 2.05
N SER A 227 -4.25 -24.14 1.98
CA SER A 227 -3.33 -24.40 3.09
C SER A 227 -2.03 -23.64 2.86
N TYR A 228 -1.31 -23.35 3.95
CA TYR A 228 -0.09 -22.57 3.91
C TYR A 228 1.04 -23.25 4.65
N ASN A 229 2.21 -23.20 4.02
CA ASN A 229 3.48 -23.56 4.62
C ASN A 229 4.29 -22.31 4.90
N TYR A 230 5.03 -22.34 5.99
CA TYR A 230 5.83 -21.23 6.49
C TYR A 230 7.31 -21.57 6.46
N ARG A 231 8.14 -20.56 6.25
CA ARG A 231 9.57 -20.62 6.57
C ARG A 231 9.75 -19.86 7.87
N VAL A 232 10.33 -20.51 8.86
CA VAL A 232 10.49 -19.97 10.21
C VAL A 232 11.98 -19.96 10.57
N LYS A 233 12.50 -18.83 11.04
CA LYS A 233 13.84 -18.75 11.64
C LYS A 233 13.68 -18.86 13.16
N THR A 234 14.22 -19.90 13.77
CA THR A 234 14.21 -20.02 15.24
C THR A 234 15.06 -18.91 15.86
N ILE A 235 14.63 -18.37 17.00
CA ILE A 235 15.32 -17.28 17.68
C ILE A 235 16.63 -17.77 18.29
N LYS A 236 16.57 -18.79 19.15
CA LYS A 236 17.73 -19.26 19.92
C LYS A 236 18.84 -19.90 19.07
N THR A 237 18.49 -20.58 17.98
CA THR A 237 19.45 -21.37 17.18
C THR A 237 19.67 -20.80 15.78
N GLU A 238 18.97 -19.72 15.42
CA GLU A 238 18.98 -19.11 14.08
C GLU A 238 18.66 -20.07 12.91
N LYS A 239 18.19 -21.28 13.21
CA LYS A 239 17.92 -22.33 12.23
C LYS A 239 16.70 -21.94 11.41
N LYS A 240 16.87 -21.92 10.08
CA LYS A 240 15.76 -21.74 9.13
C LYS A 240 15.11 -23.11 8.89
N ILE A 241 13.85 -23.22 9.27
CA ILE A 241 13.02 -24.40 9.06
C ILE A 241 12.03 -24.06 7.94
N ILE A 242 11.99 -24.90 6.91
CA ILE A 242 11.15 -24.72 5.74
C ILE A 242 9.94 -25.64 5.82
N GLN A 243 8.88 -25.28 5.09
CA GLN A 243 7.66 -26.09 4.99
C GLN A 243 6.99 -26.37 6.35
N VAL A 244 7.08 -25.44 7.29
CA VAL A 244 6.39 -25.55 8.58
C VAL A 244 4.89 -25.39 8.33
N PRO A 245 4.04 -26.39 8.61
CA PRO A 245 2.61 -26.27 8.42
C PRO A 245 1.99 -25.37 9.50
N GLN A 246 0.85 -24.75 9.18
CA GLN A 246 0.17 -23.83 10.10
C GLN A 246 -0.11 -24.41 11.49
N TRP A 247 -0.46 -25.70 11.57
CA TRP A 247 -0.84 -26.35 12.83
C TRP A 247 0.31 -26.49 13.83
N MET A 248 1.57 -26.42 13.37
CA MET A 248 2.75 -26.40 14.23
C MET A 248 3.01 -25.03 14.88
N LEU A 249 2.28 -23.99 14.46
CA LEU A 249 2.50 -22.62 14.89
C LEU A 249 1.40 -22.14 15.85
N ARG A 250 1.76 -21.28 16.80
CA ARG A 250 0.84 -20.55 17.68
C ARG A 250 1.25 -19.09 17.82
N PRO A 251 0.30 -18.15 18.01
CA PRO A 251 0.64 -16.75 18.30
C PRO A 251 1.55 -16.67 19.53
N LEU A 252 2.54 -15.78 19.55
CA LEU A 252 3.44 -15.66 20.71
C LEU A 252 2.65 -15.43 22.01
N LEU A 253 1.60 -14.59 21.93
CA LEU A 253 0.74 -14.22 23.06
C LEU A 253 -0.14 -15.37 23.57
N SER A 254 -0.25 -16.50 22.85
CA SER A 254 -1.01 -17.67 23.33
C SER A 254 -0.37 -18.38 24.52
N ARG A 255 0.87 -18.02 24.88
CA ARG A 255 1.59 -18.58 26.02
C ARG A 255 2.36 -17.48 26.74
N SER A 256 2.64 -17.72 28.02
CA SER A 256 3.43 -16.81 28.83
C SER A 256 4.85 -16.68 28.28
N VAL A 257 5.26 -15.44 28.04
CA VAL A 257 6.65 -15.06 27.74
C VAL A 257 7.40 -14.54 28.98
N LYS A 258 6.74 -14.54 30.15
CA LYS A 258 7.32 -14.06 31.41
C LYS A 258 8.63 -14.79 31.71
N GLY A 259 9.70 -14.05 31.93
CA GLY A 259 11.04 -14.60 32.17
C GLY A 259 11.85 -14.86 30.89
N ILE A 260 11.30 -14.60 29.71
CA ILE A 260 12.04 -14.57 28.44
C ILE A 260 12.26 -13.10 28.06
N LYS A 261 13.31 -12.51 28.63
CA LYS A 261 13.58 -11.06 28.60
C LYS A 261 13.38 -10.42 27.22
N ASP A 262 13.98 -10.99 26.18
CA ASP A 262 13.89 -10.43 24.82
C ASP A 262 12.44 -10.41 24.28
N MET A 263 11.61 -11.36 24.70
CA MET A 263 10.20 -11.43 24.29
C MET A 263 9.33 -10.48 25.10
N GLU A 264 9.65 -10.28 26.38
CA GLU A 264 9.03 -9.24 27.19
C GLU A 264 9.33 -7.86 26.61
N GLU A 265 10.60 -7.58 26.27
CA GLU A 265 11.01 -6.33 25.61
C GLU A 265 10.36 -6.15 24.24
N LEU A 266 10.27 -7.22 23.44
CA LEU A 266 9.57 -7.20 22.17
C LEU A 266 8.11 -6.77 22.36
N CYS A 267 7.39 -7.35 23.34
CA CYS A 267 5.99 -7.02 23.63
C CYS A 267 5.75 -5.57 24.09
N GLU A 268 6.82 -4.83 24.39
CA GLU A 268 6.77 -3.41 24.72
C GLU A 268 7.00 -2.49 23.50
N THR A 269 7.40 -3.03 22.36
CA THR A 269 7.75 -2.24 21.17
C THR A 269 6.57 -2.05 20.21
N TRP A 270 6.57 -0.92 19.51
CA TRP A 270 5.67 -0.70 18.37
C TRP A 270 6.29 0.19 17.31
N THR A 271 5.81 0.06 16.06
CA THR A 271 6.18 0.97 14.97
C THR A 271 5.07 1.05 13.93
N LEU A 272 5.04 2.14 13.15
CA LEU A 272 4.03 2.40 12.11
C LEU A 272 4.68 2.26 10.73
N PHE A 273 3.93 1.78 9.75
CA PHE A 273 4.40 1.63 8.38
C PHE A 273 3.29 1.93 7.36
N ASP A 274 3.66 2.02 6.09
CA ASP A 274 2.77 2.37 4.97
C ASP A 274 1.90 3.62 5.25
N PRO A 275 2.53 4.81 5.40
CA PRO A 275 1.81 6.04 5.66
C PRO A 275 0.97 6.46 4.45
N TYR A 276 -0.27 6.90 4.69
CA TYR A 276 -1.14 7.44 3.66
C TYR A 276 -1.82 8.73 4.10
N ILE A 277 -2.29 9.49 3.12
CA ILE A 277 -3.05 10.71 3.36
C ILE A 277 -4.54 10.33 3.35
N SER A 278 -5.21 10.45 4.50
CA SER A 278 -6.65 10.23 4.60
C SER A 278 -7.41 11.21 3.70
N GLY A 279 -8.48 10.75 3.04
CA GLY A 279 -9.34 11.62 2.22
C GLY A 279 -10.18 12.61 3.04
N ILE A 280 -10.23 12.46 4.37
CA ILE A 280 -11.07 13.28 5.27
C ILE A 280 -10.33 14.54 5.72
N SER A 281 -9.01 14.48 5.97
CA SER A 281 -8.22 15.64 6.41
C SER A 281 -6.71 15.45 6.14
N PRO A 282 -6.01 16.45 5.58
CA PRO A 282 -4.61 16.31 5.14
C PRO A 282 -3.66 16.34 6.32
N LYS A 283 -4.14 16.96 7.39
CA LYS A 283 -3.40 17.21 8.60
C LYS A 283 -3.33 15.96 9.46
N ILE A 284 -4.11 14.92 9.18
CA ILE A 284 -4.11 13.69 9.97
C ILE A 284 -3.19 12.69 9.28
N HIS A 285 -2.04 12.44 9.89
CA HIS A 285 -1.10 11.43 9.42
C HIS A 285 -1.67 10.04 9.69
N CYS A 286 -2.01 9.30 8.63
CA CYS A 286 -2.60 7.97 8.73
C CYS A 286 -1.63 6.89 8.28
N TYR A 287 -1.86 5.67 8.73
CA TYR A 287 -1.00 4.52 8.47
C TYR A 287 -1.86 3.31 8.12
N ASN A 288 -1.46 2.56 7.11
CA ASN A 288 -2.16 1.33 6.74
C ASN A 288 -1.81 0.18 7.68
N GLY A 289 -0.73 0.25 8.44
CA GLY A 289 -0.42 -0.79 9.42
C GLY A 289 0.55 -0.36 10.52
N CYS A 290 0.64 -1.23 11.53
CA CYS A 290 1.55 -1.10 12.65
C CYS A 290 2.08 -2.47 13.09
N TRP A 291 3.27 -2.46 13.67
CA TRP A 291 3.79 -3.57 14.46
C TRP A 291 3.46 -3.30 15.91
N MET A 292 2.89 -4.30 16.57
CA MET A 292 2.57 -4.26 18.00
C MET A 292 3.20 -5.48 18.67
N GLY A 293 4.35 -5.27 19.30
CA GLY A 293 5.15 -6.33 19.85
C GLY A 293 5.37 -7.47 18.85
N PRO A 294 4.94 -8.71 19.12
CA PRO A 294 5.17 -9.83 18.21
C PRO A 294 4.32 -9.83 16.94
N GLU A 295 3.29 -9.00 16.84
CA GLU A 295 2.23 -9.11 15.81
C GLU A 295 2.24 -7.94 14.83
N LYS A 296 1.85 -8.23 13.58
CA LYS A 296 1.63 -7.22 12.53
C LYS A 296 0.14 -6.93 12.44
N VAL A 297 -0.27 -5.67 12.43
CA VAL A 297 -1.68 -5.26 12.33
C VAL A 297 -1.85 -4.31 11.14
N TRP A 298 -2.90 -4.50 10.38
CA TRP A 298 -3.31 -3.67 9.24
C TRP A 298 -4.61 -2.94 9.53
N LYS A 299 -4.84 -1.84 8.81
CA LYS A 299 -6.17 -1.28 8.61
C LYS A 299 -7.05 -2.33 7.93
N GLY A 300 -8.17 -2.67 8.55
CA GLY A 300 -9.11 -3.73 8.18
C GLY A 300 -9.00 -4.95 9.08
N ASP A 301 -7.97 -5.04 9.93
CA ASP A 301 -7.83 -6.17 10.85
C ASP A 301 -8.82 -6.13 12.01
N VAL A 302 -9.03 -7.31 12.57
CA VAL A 302 -9.69 -7.51 13.85
C VAL A 302 -8.64 -7.56 14.97
N ILE A 303 -8.78 -6.70 15.96
CA ILE A 303 -7.89 -6.61 17.14
C ILE A 303 -8.69 -6.75 18.44
N ARG A 304 -7.96 -7.08 19.50
CA ARG A 304 -8.42 -7.01 20.88
C ARG A 304 -8.00 -5.68 21.50
N PHE A 305 -8.87 -5.06 22.27
CA PHE A 305 -8.53 -3.84 23.01
C PHE A 305 -9.13 -3.87 24.41
N LYS A 306 -8.48 -3.12 25.32
CA LYS A 306 -8.94 -2.99 26.70
C LYS A 306 -10.18 -2.10 26.76
N GLN A 307 -11.35 -2.71 26.97
CA GLN A 307 -12.58 -1.97 27.22
C GLN A 307 -12.61 -1.51 28.68
N LYS A 308 -12.85 -0.20 28.92
CA LYS A 308 -13.14 0.30 30.27
C LYS A 308 -14.57 -0.12 30.62
N LEU A 309 -14.74 -1.02 31.58
CA LEU A 309 -16.05 -1.45 32.06
C LEU A 309 -16.70 -0.30 32.85
N GLU A 310 -17.74 0.30 32.29
CA GLU A 310 -18.73 1.07 33.06
C GLU A 310 -19.98 0.18 33.22
N GLY A 311 -20.10 -0.47 34.38
CA GLY A 311 -21.26 -1.30 34.74
C GLY A 311 -21.11 -2.81 34.46
N GLU A 312 -21.81 -3.62 35.26
CA GLU A 312 -21.86 -5.08 35.17
C GLU A 312 -22.60 -5.52 33.89
N GLN A 313 -21.87 -5.85 32.83
CA GLN A 313 -22.43 -6.62 31.70
C GLN A 313 -22.05 -8.09 31.82
N GLN A 314 -23.04 -8.96 31.60
CA GLN A 314 -23.08 -10.36 32.04
C GLN A 314 -22.41 -11.37 31.08
N PHE A 315 -21.57 -10.94 30.13
CA PHE A 315 -20.83 -11.86 29.25
C PHE A 315 -19.39 -11.38 29.05
N SER A 316 -18.47 -11.99 29.80
CA SER A 316 -17.05 -11.70 29.77
C SER A 316 -16.36 -12.45 28.62
N ILE A 317 -16.39 -11.89 27.41
CA ILE A 317 -15.17 -11.94 26.59
C ILE A 317 -14.33 -10.78 27.14
N PRO A 318 -13.20 -11.04 27.83
CA PRO A 318 -12.51 -10.01 28.64
C PRO A 318 -12.04 -8.77 27.85
N ASP A 319 -11.93 -8.91 26.52
CA ASP A 319 -11.38 -7.91 25.63
C ASP A 319 -12.42 -7.50 24.57
N GLY A 320 -12.53 -6.21 24.30
CA GLY A 320 -13.38 -5.71 23.21
C GLY A 320 -12.78 -6.08 21.86
N ILE A 321 -13.62 -6.42 20.88
CA ILE A 321 -13.20 -6.74 19.50
C ILE A 321 -13.40 -5.49 18.65
N LEU A 322 -12.33 -4.96 18.06
CA LEU A 322 -12.37 -3.76 17.21
C LEU A 322 -11.91 -4.11 15.80
N ILE A 323 -12.64 -3.65 14.79
CA ILE A 323 -12.16 -3.63 13.41
C ILE A 323 -11.49 -2.31 13.13
N VAL A 324 -10.25 -2.36 12.68
CA VAL A 324 -9.41 -1.19 12.48
C VAL A 324 -9.82 -0.47 11.19
N ASN A 325 -10.59 0.61 11.30
CA ASN A 325 -10.93 1.46 10.16
C ASN A 325 -9.82 2.50 9.89
N ALA A 326 -9.15 2.99 10.93
CA ALA A 326 -8.01 3.89 10.79
C ALA A 326 -6.98 3.74 11.91
N ILE A 327 -5.71 3.93 11.57
CA ILE A 327 -4.60 4.15 12.49
C ILE A 327 -4.03 5.51 12.14
N TYR A 328 -4.01 6.44 13.09
CA TYR A 328 -3.59 7.81 12.80
C TYR A 328 -2.96 8.52 13.99
N LYS A 329 -2.12 9.51 13.68
CA LYS A 329 -1.54 10.39 14.68
C LYS A 329 -2.45 11.59 14.92
N GLU A 330 -2.87 11.78 16.16
CA GLU A 330 -3.63 12.95 16.58
C GLU A 330 -2.73 14.20 16.60
N ASN A 331 -3.21 15.31 16.03
CA ASN A 331 -2.41 16.53 15.88
C ASN A 331 -2.10 17.25 17.20
N LYS A 332 -3.01 17.20 18.18
CA LYS A 332 -2.86 17.95 19.43
C LYS A 332 -1.87 17.28 20.39
N SER A 333 -2.07 15.99 20.65
CA SER A 333 -1.25 15.22 21.61
C SER A 333 -0.05 14.54 20.95
N GLY A 334 -0.12 14.27 19.64
CA GLY A 334 0.82 13.38 18.96
C GLY A 334 0.59 11.90 19.24
N ASN A 335 -0.45 11.55 20.01
CA ASN A 335 -0.83 10.17 20.30
C ASN A 335 -1.23 9.44 19.03
N ILE A 336 -0.97 8.13 19.02
CA ILE A 336 -1.46 7.26 17.97
C ILE A 336 -2.80 6.70 18.40
N LEU A 337 -3.82 6.96 17.59
CA LEU A 337 -5.18 6.53 17.81
C LEU A 337 -5.55 5.44 16.80
N VAL A 338 -6.40 4.54 17.25
CA VAL A 338 -7.00 3.48 16.44
C VAL A 338 -8.51 3.68 16.51
N SER A 339 -9.17 3.80 15.36
CA SER A 339 -10.63 3.93 15.28
C SER A 339 -11.25 2.81 14.46
N GLY A 340 -12.52 2.53 14.77
CA GLY A 340 -13.38 1.71 13.94
C GLY A 340 -14.59 1.16 14.70
N ASN A 341 -15.09 0.01 14.25
CA ASN A 341 -16.33 -0.57 14.78
C ASN A 341 -16.02 -1.67 15.81
N VAL A 342 -16.65 -1.56 16.98
CA VAL A 342 -16.60 -2.53 18.07
C VAL A 342 -17.67 -3.58 17.86
N TRP A 343 -17.24 -4.83 17.80
CA TRP A 343 -18.08 -6.01 17.62
C TRP A 343 -18.00 -6.88 18.87
N TYR A 344 -19.02 -7.71 19.09
CA TYR A 344 -19.06 -8.66 20.20
C TYR A 344 -19.93 -9.86 19.84
N PHE A 345 -19.68 -10.99 20.50
CA PHE A 345 -20.51 -12.18 20.40
C PHE A 345 -21.51 -12.22 21.55
N THR A 346 -22.73 -12.69 21.29
CA THR A 346 -23.80 -12.78 22.29
C THR A 346 -24.70 -13.97 21.99
N SER A 347 -25.34 -14.53 23.03
CA SER A 347 -26.33 -15.60 22.89
C SER A 347 -27.72 -15.09 22.47
N THR A 348 -27.94 -13.78 22.49
CA THR A 348 -29.20 -13.16 22.11
C THR A 348 -29.08 -12.37 20.80
N PRO A 349 -30.10 -12.42 19.92
CA PRO A 349 -30.09 -11.61 18.71
C PRO A 349 -29.92 -10.13 19.03
N SER A 350 -28.96 -9.49 18.36
CA SER A 350 -28.70 -8.06 18.46
C SER A 350 -29.05 -7.36 17.16
N GLN A 351 -29.64 -6.17 17.23
CA GLN A 351 -29.87 -5.36 16.04
C GLN A 351 -28.58 -4.65 15.64
N ILE A 352 -28.05 -4.99 14.47
CA ILE A 352 -26.93 -4.29 13.84
C ILE A 352 -27.52 -3.26 12.86
N ASP A 353 -26.94 -2.06 12.82
CA ASP A 353 -27.26 -1.06 11.80
C ASP A 353 -27.07 -1.68 10.39
N PRO A 354 -28.12 -1.77 9.56
CA PRO A 354 -28.04 -2.41 8.24
C PRO A 354 -27.05 -1.76 7.27
N SER A 355 -26.61 -0.54 7.56
CA SER A 355 -25.61 0.18 6.75
C SER A 355 -24.16 -0.16 7.10
N LEU A 356 -23.91 -0.83 8.23
CA LEU A 356 -22.57 -1.25 8.62
C LEU A 356 -22.15 -2.54 7.89
N PRO A 357 -20.94 -2.60 7.32
CA PRO A 357 -20.45 -3.80 6.68
C PRO A 357 -20.16 -4.87 7.74
N VAL A 358 -20.95 -5.96 7.73
CA VAL A 358 -20.72 -7.08 8.65
C VAL A 358 -19.43 -7.82 8.26
N PRO A 359 -18.45 -7.92 9.16
CA PRO A 359 -17.19 -8.61 8.89
C PRO A 359 -17.40 -10.11 8.76
N GLN A 360 -17.19 -10.64 7.55
CA GLN A 360 -17.40 -12.05 7.21
C GLN A 360 -16.65 -13.01 8.16
N ARG A 361 -15.43 -12.65 8.57
CA ARG A 361 -14.61 -13.44 9.51
C ARG A 361 -15.30 -13.64 10.86
N LEU A 362 -15.89 -12.57 11.42
CA LEU A 362 -16.61 -12.66 12.69
C LEU A 362 -17.98 -13.33 12.50
N ALA A 363 -18.67 -13.07 11.39
CA ALA A 363 -19.95 -13.71 11.08
C ALA A 363 -19.82 -15.25 11.00
N LYS A 364 -18.81 -15.75 10.27
CA LYS A 364 -18.50 -17.20 10.18
C LYS A 364 -18.14 -17.78 11.55
N THR A 365 -17.44 -17.01 12.38
CA THR A 365 -17.11 -17.43 13.75
C THR A 365 -18.36 -17.53 14.63
N ALA A 366 -19.26 -16.55 14.55
CA ALA A 366 -20.54 -16.56 15.25
C ALA A 366 -21.37 -17.79 14.85
N GLU A 367 -21.47 -18.08 13.55
CA GLU A 367 -22.16 -19.27 13.02
C GLU A 367 -21.58 -20.58 13.58
N ILE A 368 -20.25 -20.76 13.54
CA ILE A 368 -19.58 -21.97 14.05
C ILE A 368 -19.80 -22.15 15.55
N LEU A 369 -19.86 -21.05 16.31
CA LEU A 369 -20.04 -21.07 17.75
C LEU A 369 -21.51 -21.10 18.20
N ASP A 370 -22.46 -21.08 17.26
CA ASP A 370 -23.89 -20.94 17.54
C ASP A 370 -24.20 -19.69 18.40
N LEU A 371 -23.60 -18.56 18.00
CA LEU A 371 -23.75 -17.25 18.63
C LEU A 371 -24.26 -16.20 17.63
N TYR A 372 -24.80 -15.11 18.16
CA TYR A 372 -25.12 -13.91 17.40
C TYR A 372 -23.97 -12.91 17.46
N LEU A 373 -23.85 -12.12 16.41
CA LEU A 373 -22.92 -11.00 16.35
C LEU A 373 -23.68 -9.70 16.68
N GLY A 374 -23.08 -8.86 17.52
CA GLY A 374 -23.55 -7.51 17.81
C GLY A 374 -22.48 -6.47 17.48
N CYS A 375 -22.91 -5.21 17.31
CA CYS A 375 -22.02 -4.07 17.11
C CYS A 375 -22.46 -2.92 18.03
N SER A 376 -21.50 -2.30 18.71
CA SER A 376 -21.78 -1.18 19.63
C SER A 376 -21.86 0.17 18.91
N ASN A 377 -21.48 0.21 17.63
CA ASN A 377 -21.39 1.44 16.84
C ASN A 377 -22.62 1.65 15.97
N THR A 378 -22.88 2.91 15.64
CA THR A 378 -23.84 3.31 14.60
C THR A 378 -23.09 3.78 13.36
N LYS A 379 -23.77 3.96 12.23
CA LYS A 379 -23.16 4.52 11.01
C LYS A 379 -22.46 5.88 11.22
N ASP A 380 -22.90 6.65 12.22
CA ASP A 380 -22.45 8.02 12.47
C ASP A 380 -21.40 8.12 13.60
N SER A 381 -21.04 6.99 14.25
CA SER A 381 -20.14 6.99 15.40
C SER A 381 -19.21 5.78 15.40
N GLU A 382 -17.92 6.03 15.23
CA GLU A 382 -16.85 5.03 15.43
C GLU A 382 -16.27 5.13 16.84
N PHE A 383 -15.83 3.99 17.37
CA PHE A 383 -15.05 3.93 18.60
C PHE A 383 -13.62 4.36 18.30
N THR A 384 -12.97 5.02 19.24
CA THR A 384 -11.56 5.41 19.14
C THR A 384 -10.86 5.13 20.46
N CYS A 385 -9.69 4.49 20.40
CA CYS A 385 -8.81 4.26 21.53
C CYS A 385 -7.36 4.64 21.20
N SER A 386 -6.53 4.77 22.23
CA SER A 386 -5.09 4.90 22.02
C SER A 386 -4.49 3.57 21.56
N LEU A 387 -3.44 3.61 20.75
CA LEU A 387 -2.72 2.39 20.31
C LEU A 387 -2.24 1.55 21.51
N ILE A 388 -1.87 2.20 22.61
CA ILE A 388 -1.42 1.51 23.83
C ILE A 388 -2.53 0.73 24.56
N GLU A 389 -3.80 0.98 24.22
CA GLU A 389 -4.96 0.25 24.76
C GLU A 389 -5.28 -1.01 23.94
N VAL A 390 -4.64 -1.20 22.78
CA VAL A 390 -4.76 -2.41 21.97
C VAL A 390 -3.91 -3.53 22.57
N GLN A 391 -4.49 -4.72 22.70
CA GLN A 391 -3.90 -5.87 23.39
C GLN A 391 -3.26 -6.90 22.45
N GLY A 392 -3.56 -6.82 21.16
CA GLY A 392 -3.03 -7.69 20.11
C GLY A 392 -4.08 -7.99 19.04
N ARG A 393 -3.75 -8.86 18.11
CA ARG A 393 -4.69 -9.39 17.11
C ARG A 393 -5.75 -10.26 17.77
N TRP A 394 -6.91 -10.31 17.12
CA TRP A 394 -7.93 -11.32 17.42
C TRP A 394 -7.70 -12.56 16.52
N TYR A 395 -7.85 -13.73 17.12
CA TYR A 395 -7.71 -15.03 16.46
C TYR A 395 -8.96 -15.86 16.71
N GLU A 396 -9.29 -16.70 15.75
CA GLU A 396 -10.40 -17.63 15.85
C GLU A 396 -10.19 -18.63 17.00
N PRO A 397 -11.20 -18.90 17.83
CA PRO A 397 -11.04 -19.72 19.04
C PRO A 397 -10.53 -21.14 18.78
N TRP A 398 -10.87 -21.75 17.63
CA TRP A 398 -10.47 -23.12 17.29
C TRP A 398 -9.00 -23.26 16.90
N LEU A 399 -8.26 -22.16 16.73
CA LEU A 399 -6.82 -22.21 16.42
C LEU A 399 -5.97 -22.58 17.64
N MET A 400 -6.55 -22.53 18.83
CA MET A 400 -5.88 -22.74 20.10
C MET A 400 -6.63 -23.79 20.93
N PRO A 401 -5.94 -24.48 21.86
CA PRO A 401 -6.61 -25.35 22.83
C PRO A 401 -7.75 -24.60 23.54
N LYS A 402 -8.80 -25.35 23.90
CA LYS A 402 -9.90 -24.83 24.70
C LYS A 402 -9.33 -24.16 25.96
N ASP A 403 -9.91 -23.02 26.33
CA ASP A 403 -9.51 -22.21 27.49
C ASP A 403 -8.16 -21.47 27.37
N THR A 404 -7.55 -21.43 26.19
CA THR A 404 -6.36 -20.58 25.95
C THR A 404 -6.73 -19.11 26.09
N VAL A 405 -6.12 -18.42 27.05
CA VAL A 405 -6.22 -16.96 27.21
C VAL A 405 -4.99 -16.32 26.57
N LEU A 406 -5.21 -15.45 25.58
CA LEU A 406 -4.14 -14.68 24.98
C LEU A 406 -3.62 -13.64 25.97
N SER A 407 -2.30 -13.60 26.13
CA SER A 407 -1.59 -12.51 26.81
C SER A 407 -1.80 -11.18 26.07
N ASN A 408 -1.54 -10.07 26.76
CA ASN A 408 -1.68 -8.73 26.19
C ASN A 408 -0.30 -8.14 25.91
N VAL A 409 -0.15 -7.40 24.81
CA VAL A 409 1.00 -6.50 24.65
C VAL A 409 0.89 -5.33 25.63
N THR A 410 2.04 -4.79 26.06
CA THR A 410 2.10 -3.60 26.92
C THR A 410 3.01 -2.59 26.24
N LEU A 411 2.48 -1.89 25.23
CA LEU A 411 3.27 -1.01 24.38
C LEU A 411 3.81 0.19 25.16
N LYS A 412 5.14 0.35 25.18
CA LYS A 412 5.85 1.43 25.88
C LYS A 412 6.83 2.18 24.99
N ARG A 413 7.51 1.47 24.08
CA ARG A 413 8.64 2.01 23.30
C ARG A 413 8.35 2.02 21.81
N LYS A 414 8.40 3.20 21.20
CA LYS A 414 8.40 3.31 19.74
C LYS A 414 9.79 2.93 19.19
N VAL A 415 9.84 2.11 18.16
CA VAL A 415 11.07 1.83 17.37
C VAL A 415 10.93 2.38 15.95
N ASN A 416 12.04 2.58 15.25
CA ASN A 416 12.00 3.17 13.90
C ASN A 416 11.49 2.19 12.84
N ASN A 417 11.75 0.89 13.02
CA ASN A 417 11.31 -0.16 12.11
C ASN A 417 11.26 -1.52 12.83
N ARG A 418 10.69 -2.52 12.16
CA ARG A 418 10.56 -3.88 12.70
C ARG A 418 11.91 -4.52 13.03
N LYS A 419 12.94 -4.25 12.24
CA LYS A 419 14.28 -4.84 12.45
C LYS A 419 14.88 -4.39 13.78
N GLU A 420 14.71 -3.13 14.16
CA GLU A 420 15.18 -2.59 15.44
C GLU A 420 14.55 -3.28 16.65
N ALA A 421 13.27 -3.69 16.55
CA ALA A 421 12.60 -4.44 17.62
C ALA A 421 13.17 -5.86 17.84
N LEU A 422 14.02 -6.36 16.93
CA LEU A 422 14.50 -7.74 16.89
C LEU A 422 16.02 -7.86 17.11
N ILE A 423 16.72 -6.89 17.73
CA ILE A 423 18.20 -6.85 17.92
C ILE A 423 18.56 -7.34 19.36
N ASP A 424 19.53 -8.26 19.62
CA ASP A 424 20.99 -8.16 19.39
C ASP A 424 21.74 -9.39 18.79
N GLU A 425 21.12 -10.55 18.54
CA GLU A 425 21.81 -11.71 17.89
C GLU A 425 21.43 -11.95 16.42
N PHE A 426 20.45 -11.24 15.88
CA PHE A 426 19.79 -11.56 14.61
C PHE A 426 20.49 -11.05 13.33
N ASN A 427 21.65 -10.41 13.45
CA ASN A 427 22.34 -9.73 12.35
C ASN A 427 23.56 -10.50 11.81
N SER A 428 23.38 -11.78 11.47
CA SER A 428 24.23 -12.42 10.47
C SER A 428 23.41 -12.84 9.24
N ASN A 429 23.70 -12.18 8.12
CA ASN A 429 23.28 -12.50 6.74
C ASN A 429 21.82 -12.25 6.34
N LEU A 430 21.49 -10.96 6.17
CA LEU A 430 20.60 -10.47 5.10
C LEU A 430 21.35 -9.40 4.31
N SER A 431 22.22 -9.86 3.41
CA SER A 431 22.84 -9.12 2.32
C SER A 431 22.68 -9.93 1.04
#